data_AF-A0A4Q5R6G4-F1
#
_entry.id   AF-A0A4Q5R6G4-F1
#
_cell.length_a   1.000
_cell.length_b   1.000
_cell.length_c   1.000
_cell.angle_alpha   90.00
_cell.angle_beta   90.00
_cell.angle_gamma   90.00
#
_symmetry.space_group_name_H-M   'P 1'
#
loop_
_entity.id
_entity.type
_entity.pdbx_description
1 polymer ?
#
loop_
_entity_poly.entity_id
_entity_poly.type
_entity_poly.pdbx_seq_one_letter_code
_entity_poly.pdbx_strand_id
1 'polypeptide(L)'
;MPILTYFTRMKFIVLVVIFFSLETKAQINPDRIQIARDSFGVPHIFAPTDAEVAYGLAWAHAEDDFATLQLVVLMGKAKLGTALGKKGAEADYVVNLLRCRQLVDEQWGTMGADFIAVMKGYVDGLNAYAKAHPKEVRYKKAFPFNEKEYLTAVVFSTSIFCGVDKVLPQILGGKIKTLAGLSGEGSNAFVFHPKKTTTGEAFLTINAHQPIEGPTAFYEAHLNSEEGWNMLGGLFPGGCLIFHGTNENLGWAHTVNYQDKIDVFQLQMNPVSKNQYKFDNEW
;
A
#
# COMPACT_ATOMS: atom_id res chain seq x y z
N MET A 1 -53.22 -4.74 -73.00
CA MET A 1 -53.68 -4.69 -71.59
C MET A 1 -52.57 -5.32 -70.75
N PRO A 2 -51.75 -4.52 -70.05
CA PRO A 2 -50.45 -4.97 -69.54
C PRO A 2 -50.56 -5.64 -68.17
N ILE A 3 -49.68 -6.61 -67.96
CA ILE A 3 -49.44 -7.39 -66.75
C ILE A 3 -48.67 -6.51 -65.76
N LEU A 4 -49.21 -6.24 -64.57
CA LEU A 4 -48.50 -5.55 -63.48
C LEU A 4 -48.01 -6.58 -62.46
N THR A 5 -46.68 -6.76 -62.42
CA THR A 5 -45.93 -7.51 -61.42
C THR A 5 -45.86 -6.72 -60.11
N TYR A 6 -46.42 -7.26 -59.02
CA TYR A 6 -46.23 -6.73 -57.67
C TYR A 6 -44.96 -7.35 -57.05
N PHE A 7 -43.90 -6.57 -56.95
CA PHE A 7 -42.72 -6.88 -56.14
C PHE A 7 -43.01 -6.58 -54.66
N THR A 8 -43.17 -7.61 -53.84
CA THR A 8 -43.16 -7.49 -52.37
C THR A 8 -41.72 -7.37 -51.88
N ARG A 9 -41.30 -6.17 -51.46
CA ARG A 9 -40.02 -5.93 -50.77
C ARG A 9 -40.06 -6.54 -49.37
N MET A 10 -39.39 -7.68 -49.19
CA MET A 10 -39.13 -8.27 -47.88
C MET A 10 -37.98 -7.50 -47.21
N LYS A 11 -38.28 -6.73 -46.16
CA LYS A 11 -37.27 -6.03 -45.34
C LYS A 11 -36.57 -7.07 -44.45
N PHE A 12 -35.33 -7.43 -44.79
CA PHE A 12 -34.44 -8.12 -43.86
C PHE A 12 -34.06 -7.16 -42.72
N ILE A 13 -34.56 -7.44 -41.52
CA ILE A 13 -34.07 -6.81 -40.29
C ILE A 13 -32.84 -7.62 -39.87
N VAL A 14 -31.66 -7.05 -40.08
CA VAL A 14 -30.41 -7.59 -39.53
C VAL A 14 -30.38 -7.23 -38.04
N LEU A 15 -30.56 -8.23 -37.18
CA LEU A 15 -30.39 -8.10 -35.74
C LEU A 15 -28.88 -8.10 -35.44
N VAL A 16 -28.31 -6.93 -35.20
CA VAL A 16 -26.93 -6.81 -34.71
C VAL A 16 -26.93 -7.17 -33.23
N VAL A 17 -26.51 -8.39 -32.90
CA VAL A 17 -26.27 -8.80 -31.51
C VAL A 17 -24.92 -8.23 -31.10
N ILE A 18 -24.96 -7.16 -30.31
CA ILE A 18 -23.77 -6.61 -29.65
C ILE A 18 -23.42 -7.56 -28.51
N PHE A 19 -22.38 -8.38 -28.69
CA PHE A 19 -21.76 -9.10 -27.60
C PHE A 19 -21.04 -8.09 -26.70
N PHE A 20 -21.72 -7.66 -25.62
CA PHE A 20 -21.02 -7.08 -24.49
C PHE A 20 -20.26 -8.21 -23.79
N SER A 21 -18.94 -8.24 -23.94
CA SER A 21 -18.09 -8.98 -23.01
C SER A 21 -18.26 -8.34 -21.63
N LEU A 22 -19.14 -8.92 -20.83
CA LEU A 22 -19.15 -8.70 -19.39
C LEU A 22 -17.87 -9.34 -18.85
N GLU A 23 -16.79 -8.55 -18.75
CA GLU A 23 -15.71 -8.88 -17.84
C GLU A 23 -16.30 -8.92 -16.44
N THR A 24 -16.70 -10.10 -16.02
CA THR A 24 -17.01 -10.38 -14.62
C THR A 24 -15.68 -10.33 -13.90
N LYS A 25 -15.35 -9.17 -13.31
CA LYS A 25 -14.30 -9.10 -12.30
C LYS A 25 -14.64 -10.17 -11.27
N ALA A 26 -13.83 -11.21 -11.16
CA ALA A 26 -14.09 -12.32 -10.27
C ALA A 26 -14.33 -11.77 -8.86
N GLN A 27 -15.55 -11.96 -8.36
CA GLN A 27 -15.90 -11.58 -7.01
C GLN A 27 -15.10 -12.46 -6.05
N ILE A 28 -14.47 -11.85 -5.03
CA ILE A 28 -13.79 -12.58 -3.96
C ILE A 28 -14.74 -13.62 -3.35
N ASN A 29 -14.32 -14.88 -3.30
CA ASN A 29 -15.05 -15.94 -2.62
C ASN A 29 -14.23 -16.45 -1.41
N PRO A 30 -14.54 -16.00 -0.18
CA PRO A 30 -13.80 -16.38 1.02
C PRO A 30 -13.76 -17.89 1.29
N ASP A 31 -14.75 -18.66 0.85
CA ASP A 31 -14.82 -20.11 1.07
C ASP A 31 -13.72 -20.88 0.31
N ARG A 32 -13.06 -20.23 -0.65
CA ARG A 32 -11.94 -20.80 -1.42
C ARG A 32 -10.57 -20.42 -0.87
N ILE A 33 -10.52 -19.57 0.16
CA ILE A 33 -9.28 -19.11 0.77
C ILE A 33 -8.93 -20.05 1.91
N GLN A 34 -7.77 -20.68 1.83
CA GLN A 34 -7.24 -21.52 2.90
C GLN A 34 -6.11 -20.79 3.61
N ILE A 35 -6.21 -20.70 4.94
CA ILE A 35 -5.16 -20.13 5.79
C ILE A 35 -4.67 -21.26 6.71
N ALA A 36 -3.47 -21.77 6.45
CA ALA A 36 -2.81 -22.73 7.31
C ALA A 36 -1.76 -22.00 8.16
N ARG A 37 -1.70 -22.25 9.47
CA ARG A 37 -0.67 -21.65 10.34
C ARG A 37 0.36 -22.71 10.75
N ASP A 38 1.63 -22.34 10.70
CA ASP A 38 2.72 -23.21 11.18
C ASP A 38 2.88 -23.18 12.71
N SER A 39 3.94 -23.80 13.23
CA SER A 39 4.21 -23.86 14.69
C SER A 39 4.53 -22.50 15.33
N PHE A 40 4.91 -21.50 14.54
CA PHE A 40 5.18 -20.14 15.00
C PHE A 40 4.00 -19.21 14.78
N GLY A 41 2.92 -19.72 14.16
CA GLY A 41 1.73 -18.95 13.84
C GLY A 41 1.80 -18.26 12.48
N VAL A 42 2.85 -18.47 11.68
CA VAL A 42 3.01 -17.85 10.36
C VAL A 42 1.88 -18.35 9.44
N PRO A 43 1.06 -17.46 8.87
CA PRO A 43 0.02 -17.86 7.93
C PRO A 43 0.60 -18.20 6.56
N HIS A 44 0.21 -19.35 6.05
CA HIS A 44 0.36 -19.79 4.67
C HIS A 44 -1.02 -19.70 4.02
N ILE A 45 -1.18 -18.75 3.10
CA ILE A 45 -2.45 -18.41 2.47
C ILE A 45 -2.47 -18.95 1.05
N PHE A 46 -3.49 -19.75 0.74
CA PHE A 46 -3.69 -20.38 -0.57
C PHE A 46 -5.06 -19.97 -1.12
N ALA A 47 -5.10 -19.50 -2.37
CA ALA A 47 -6.36 -19.22 -3.06
C ALA A 47 -6.21 -19.25 -4.60
N PRO A 48 -7.31 -19.37 -5.37
CA PRO A 48 -7.22 -19.37 -6.83
C PRO A 48 -6.66 -18.08 -7.45
N THR A 49 -6.89 -16.92 -6.83
CA THR A 49 -6.47 -15.61 -7.37
C THR A 49 -5.62 -14.81 -6.41
N ASP A 50 -4.77 -13.93 -6.95
CA ASP A 50 -3.92 -13.00 -6.20
C ASP A 50 -4.72 -12.08 -5.28
N ALA A 51 -5.90 -11.64 -5.75
CA ALA A 51 -6.82 -10.82 -4.97
C ALA A 51 -7.41 -11.59 -3.78
N GLU A 52 -7.73 -12.88 -3.94
CA GLU A 52 -8.19 -13.74 -2.85
C GLU A 52 -7.07 -14.05 -1.85
N VAL A 53 -5.83 -14.25 -2.31
CA VAL A 53 -4.66 -14.37 -1.42
C VAL A 53 -4.47 -13.09 -0.60
N ALA A 54 -4.58 -11.91 -1.24
CA ALA A 54 -4.48 -10.63 -0.55
C ALA A 54 -5.61 -10.41 0.48
N TYR A 55 -6.82 -10.88 0.19
CA TYR A 55 -7.92 -10.92 1.15
C TYR A 55 -7.58 -11.80 2.34
N GLY A 56 -7.06 -13.02 2.10
CA GLY A 56 -6.65 -13.94 3.16
C GLY A 56 -5.52 -13.38 4.02
N LEU A 57 -4.56 -12.69 3.41
CA LEU A 57 -3.49 -11.97 4.12
C LEU A 57 -4.04 -10.90 5.04
N ALA A 58 -4.96 -10.06 4.54
CA ALA A 58 -5.61 -9.04 5.35
C ALA A 58 -6.36 -9.64 6.55
N TRP A 59 -7.05 -10.77 6.35
CA TRP A 59 -7.75 -11.48 7.40
C TRP A 59 -6.79 -12.03 8.46
N ALA A 60 -5.77 -12.80 8.06
CA ALA A 60 -4.79 -13.38 8.97
C ALA A 60 -4.03 -12.32 9.76
N HIS A 61 -3.61 -11.24 9.10
CA HIS A 61 -2.91 -10.13 9.75
C HIS A 61 -3.83 -9.41 10.75
N ALA A 62 -5.13 -9.29 10.46
CA ALA A 62 -6.09 -8.74 11.41
C ALA A 62 -6.28 -9.64 12.64
N GLU A 63 -6.32 -10.96 12.48
CA GLU A 63 -6.34 -11.88 13.63
C GLU A 63 -5.16 -11.65 14.59
N ASP A 64 -3.99 -11.30 14.03
CA ASP A 64 -2.75 -11.17 14.81
C ASP A 64 -2.52 -9.75 15.35
N ASP A 65 -2.83 -8.70 14.58
CA ASP A 65 -2.59 -7.30 14.97
C ASP A 65 -3.63 -6.30 14.42
N PHE A 66 -4.92 -6.56 14.69
CA PHE A 66 -5.99 -5.63 14.30
C PHE A 66 -5.85 -4.23 14.92
N ALA A 67 -5.16 -4.11 16.05
CA ALA A 67 -4.96 -2.85 16.75
C ALA A 67 -4.09 -1.89 15.94
N THR A 68 -2.95 -2.36 15.42
CA THR A 68 -2.07 -1.56 14.57
C THR A 68 -2.69 -1.31 13.21
N LEU A 69 -3.32 -2.31 12.59
CA LEU A 69 -3.99 -2.15 11.30
C LEU A 69 -5.06 -1.06 11.32
N GLN A 70 -5.80 -0.93 12.43
CA GLN A 70 -6.75 0.15 12.64
C GLN A 70 -6.10 1.55 12.63
N LEU A 71 -4.88 1.70 13.14
CA LEU A 71 -4.13 2.95 13.06
C LEU A 71 -3.72 3.27 11.62
N VAL A 72 -3.27 2.26 10.86
CA VAL A 72 -2.94 2.41 9.44
C VAL A 72 -4.17 2.84 8.62
N VAL A 73 -5.34 2.25 8.90
CA VAL A 73 -6.60 2.66 8.28
C VAL A 73 -6.94 4.11 8.61
N LEU A 74 -6.81 4.53 9.88
CA LEU A 74 -7.05 5.92 10.27
C LEU A 74 -6.06 6.89 9.63
N MET A 75 -4.81 6.48 9.41
CA MET A 75 -3.79 7.25 8.71
C MET A 75 -4.22 7.58 7.28
N GLY A 76 -4.66 6.56 6.53
CA GLY A 76 -5.20 6.75 5.17
C GLY A 76 -6.42 7.66 5.12
N LYS A 77 -7.23 7.61 6.18
CA LYS A 77 -8.41 8.48 6.36
C LYS A 77 -8.08 9.86 6.95
N ALA A 78 -6.80 10.18 7.19
CA ALA A 78 -6.34 11.37 7.91
C ALA A 78 -7.22 11.65 9.15
N LYS A 79 -7.38 10.62 9.98
CA LYS A 79 -8.16 10.61 11.22
C LYS A 79 -7.42 9.96 12.39
N LEU A 80 -6.09 9.89 12.34
CA LEU A 80 -5.27 9.39 13.45
C LEU A 80 -5.50 10.19 14.74
N GLY A 81 -5.88 11.47 14.66
CA GLY A 81 -6.23 12.28 15.83
C GLY A 81 -7.40 11.71 16.64
N THR A 82 -8.25 10.89 16.02
CA THR A 82 -9.35 10.21 16.72
C THR A 82 -8.89 9.06 17.62
N ALA A 83 -7.69 8.52 17.38
CA ALA A 83 -7.06 7.49 18.18
C ALA A 83 -5.97 8.05 19.11
N LEU A 84 -5.14 8.97 18.61
CA LEU A 84 -3.90 9.41 19.27
C LEU A 84 -3.95 10.86 19.77
N GLY A 85 -5.11 11.51 19.70
CA GLY A 85 -5.29 12.90 20.14
C GLY A 85 -4.42 13.89 19.35
N LYS A 86 -3.77 14.83 20.06
CA LYS A 86 -2.96 15.89 19.42
C LYS A 86 -1.86 15.34 18.51
N LYS A 87 -1.15 14.29 18.94
CA LYS A 87 -0.09 13.65 18.14
C LYS A 87 -0.63 13.07 16.83
N GLY A 88 -1.83 12.48 16.86
CA GLY A 88 -2.48 11.99 15.65
C GLY A 88 -2.97 13.12 14.74
N ALA A 89 -3.46 14.22 15.33
CA ALA A 89 -3.91 15.39 14.57
C ALA A 89 -2.77 16.09 13.82
N GLU A 90 -1.54 16.06 14.35
CA GLU A 90 -0.34 16.51 13.63
C GLU A 90 -0.14 15.68 12.36
N ALA A 91 -0.19 14.35 12.44
CA ALA A 91 -0.11 13.48 11.27
C ALA A 91 -1.25 13.75 10.26
N ASP A 92 -2.49 13.92 10.76
CA ASP A 92 -3.65 14.25 9.92
C ASP A 92 -3.45 15.55 9.14
N TYR A 93 -2.84 16.56 9.77
CA TYR A 93 -2.46 17.80 9.10
C TYR A 93 -1.43 17.56 8.00
N VAL A 94 -0.37 16.78 8.28
CA VAL A 94 0.70 16.52 7.31
C VAL A 94 0.20 15.74 6.08
N VAL A 95 -0.71 14.78 6.26
CA VAL A 95 -1.36 14.07 5.12
C VAL A 95 -2.01 15.05 4.14
N ASN A 96 -2.64 16.11 4.67
CA ASN A 96 -3.25 17.15 3.83
C ASN A 96 -2.21 18.13 3.29
N LEU A 97 -1.22 18.54 4.10
CA LEU A 97 -0.13 19.42 3.70
C LEU A 97 0.63 18.88 2.48
N LEU A 98 0.92 17.58 2.50
CA LEU A 98 1.61 16.87 1.42
C LEU A 98 0.69 16.47 0.26
N ARG A 99 -0.60 16.84 0.31
CA ARG A 99 -1.58 16.53 -0.73
C ARG A 99 -1.66 15.04 -1.07
N CYS A 100 -1.44 14.13 -0.10
CA CYS A 100 -1.33 12.70 -0.36
C CYS A 100 -2.56 12.13 -1.09
N ARG A 101 -3.78 12.52 -0.70
CA ARG A 101 -5.02 12.09 -1.36
C ARG A 101 -5.10 12.57 -2.80
N GLN A 102 -4.75 13.82 -3.03
CA GLN A 102 -4.77 14.39 -4.37
C GLN A 102 -3.76 13.69 -5.27
N LEU A 103 -2.57 13.37 -4.75
CA LEU A 103 -1.59 12.59 -5.50
C LEU A 103 -2.13 11.21 -5.87
N VAL A 104 -2.84 10.53 -4.94
CA VAL A 104 -3.50 9.25 -5.24
C VAL A 104 -4.55 9.40 -6.32
N ASP A 105 -5.37 10.45 -6.29
CA ASP A 105 -6.37 10.70 -7.32
C ASP A 105 -5.74 10.96 -8.70
N GLU A 106 -4.68 11.76 -8.74
CA GLU A 106 -3.94 12.10 -9.96
C GLU A 106 -3.21 10.89 -10.56
N GLN A 107 -2.69 9.99 -9.71
CA GLN A 107 -1.94 8.81 -10.13
C GLN A 107 -2.81 7.55 -10.26
N TRP A 108 -4.10 7.60 -9.90
CA TRP A 108 -4.94 6.40 -9.87
C TRP A 108 -4.96 5.63 -11.20
N GLY A 109 -5.02 6.36 -12.32
CA GLY A 109 -5.07 5.78 -13.66
C GLY A 109 -3.76 5.21 -14.19
N THR A 110 -2.64 5.35 -13.46
CA THR A 110 -1.32 4.84 -13.90
C THR A 110 -1.01 3.44 -13.39
N MET A 111 -1.79 2.94 -12.43
CA MET A 111 -1.58 1.61 -11.84
C MET A 111 -2.14 0.50 -12.73
N GLY A 112 -1.41 -0.63 -12.78
CA GLY A 112 -1.85 -1.84 -13.48
C GLY A 112 -3.11 -2.44 -12.85
N ALA A 113 -3.97 -3.04 -13.69
CA ALA A 113 -5.24 -3.64 -13.25
C ALA A 113 -5.04 -4.76 -12.22
N ASP A 114 -3.99 -5.57 -12.39
CA ASP A 114 -3.67 -6.70 -11.51
C ASP A 114 -3.30 -6.21 -10.10
N PHE A 115 -2.47 -5.16 -10.01
CA PHE A 115 -2.14 -4.54 -8.73
C PHE A 115 -3.37 -3.92 -8.04
N ILE A 116 -4.26 -3.28 -8.82
CA ILE A 116 -5.53 -2.77 -8.29
C ILE A 116 -6.37 -3.91 -7.73
N ALA A 117 -6.40 -5.07 -8.38
CA ALA A 117 -7.13 -6.24 -7.90
C ALA A 117 -6.57 -6.78 -6.58
N VAL A 118 -5.24 -6.90 -6.45
CA VAL A 118 -4.56 -7.28 -5.20
C VAL A 118 -4.86 -6.32 -4.07
N MET A 119 -4.68 -5.02 -4.31
CA MET A 119 -4.99 -3.97 -3.32
C MET A 119 -6.44 -4.03 -2.88
N LYS A 120 -7.37 -4.19 -3.84
CA LYS A 120 -8.79 -4.32 -3.55
C LYS A 120 -9.08 -5.55 -2.68
N GLY A 121 -8.49 -6.70 -3.00
CA GLY A 121 -8.61 -7.92 -2.21
C GLY A 121 -8.20 -7.71 -0.75
N TYR A 122 -7.05 -7.06 -0.52
CA TYR A 122 -6.57 -6.71 0.82
C TYR A 122 -7.53 -5.78 1.59
N VAL A 123 -8.01 -4.72 0.93
CA VAL A 123 -8.97 -3.77 1.52
C VAL A 123 -10.30 -4.45 1.86
N ASP A 124 -10.81 -5.29 0.95
CA ASP A 124 -12.03 -6.06 1.15
C ASP A 124 -11.88 -7.04 2.34
N GLY A 125 -10.71 -7.68 2.48
CA GLY A 125 -10.38 -8.58 3.60
C GLY A 125 -10.39 -7.88 4.96
N LEU A 126 -9.75 -6.72 5.07
CA LEU A 126 -9.74 -5.94 6.31
C LEU A 126 -11.15 -5.41 6.67
N ASN A 127 -11.91 -4.93 5.68
CA ASN A 127 -13.29 -4.51 5.90
C ASN A 127 -14.18 -5.68 6.34
N ALA A 128 -13.98 -6.87 5.76
CA ALA A 128 -14.72 -8.07 6.13
C ALA A 128 -14.40 -8.54 7.55
N TYR A 129 -13.12 -8.53 7.94
CA TYR A 129 -12.70 -8.85 9.31
C TYR A 129 -13.35 -7.89 10.32
N ALA A 130 -13.28 -6.58 10.06
CA ALA A 130 -13.90 -5.57 10.92
C ALA A 130 -15.43 -5.76 11.08
N LYS A 131 -16.11 -6.16 9.99
CA LYS A 131 -17.54 -6.45 9.98
C LYS A 131 -17.88 -7.71 10.78
N ALA A 132 -17.04 -8.75 10.70
CA ALA A 132 -17.21 -10.00 11.42
C ALA A 132 -16.87 -9.84 12.93
N HIS A 133 -15.95 -8.95 13.27
CA HIS A 133 -15.45 -8.73 14.64
C HIS A 133 -15.75 -7.30 15.14
N PRO A 134 -17.02 -6.86 15.21
CA PRO A 134 -17.35 -5.47 15.54
C PRO A 134 -16.93 -5.07 16.96
N LYS A 135 -16.73 -6.04 17.87
CA LYS A 135 -16.25 -5.79 19.24
C LYS A 135 -14.76 -5.44 19.30
N GLU A 136 -13.99 -5.81 18.28
CA GLU A 136 -12.55 -5.56 18.20
C GLU A 136 -12.22 -4.25 17.47
N VAL A 137 -13.23 -3.63 16.84
CA VAL A 137 -13.12 -2.30 16.25
C VAL A 137 -13.06 -1.26 17.36
N ARG A 138 -11.83 -0.81 17.66
CA ARG A 138 -11.50 0.21 18.67
C ARG A 138 -11.91 1.61 18.24
N TYR A 139 -11.82 1.91 16.94
CA TYR A 139 -12.07 3.25 16.42
C TYR A 139 -13.24 3.27 15.44
N LYS A 140 -14.36 3.89 15.86
CA LYS A 140 -15.62 3.95 15.10
C LYS A 140 -15.51 4.54 13.69
N LYS A 141 -14.45 5.31 13.39
CA LYS A 141 -14.22 5.95 12.09
C LYS A 141 -13.19 5.22 11.22
N ALA A 142 -12.65 4.09 11.67
CA ALA A 142 -11.69 3.30 10.91
C ALA A 142 -12.39 2.61 9.72
N PHE A 143 -13.43 1.82 9.98
CA PHE A 143 -14.09 0.99 8.97
C PHE A 143 -15.52 1.44 8.62
N PRO A 144 -15.98 1.20 7.37
CA PRO A 144 -15.18 0.70 6.26
C PRO A 144 -14.24 1.78 5.69
N PHE A 145 -13.23 1.34 4.96
CA PHE A 145 -12.31 2.19 4.21
C PHE A 145 -12.15 1.68 2.77
N ASN A 146 -11.65 2.52 1.86
CA ASN A 146 -11.51 2.18 0.44
C ASN A 146 -10.05 2.17 -0.04
N GLU A 147 -9.84 1.75 -1.29
CA GLU A 147 -8.54 1.57 -1.92
C GLU A 147 -7.75 2.88 -2.07
N LYS A 148 -8.43 4.02 -2.26
CA LYS A 148 -7.77 5.33 -2.29
C LYS A 148 -7.30 5.77 -0.90
N GLU A 149 -8.08 5.47 0.14
CA GLU A 149 -7.68 5.70 1.53
C GLU A 149 -6.49 4.79 1.90
N TYR A 150 -6.49 3.54 1.46
CA TYR A 150 -5.34 2.64 1.57
C TYR A 150 -4.08 3.26 0.93
N LEU A 151 -4.14 3.66 -0.34
CA LEU A 151 -2.99 4.27 -1.03
C LEU A 151 -2.58 5.61 -0.41
N THR A 152 -3.51 6.36 0.18
CA THR A 152 -3.17 7.57 0.91
C THR A 152 -2.26 7.25 2.10
N ALA A 153 -2.52 6.15 2.82
CA ALA A 153 -1.64 5.68 3.89
C ALA A 153 -0.27 5.27 3.32
N VAL A 154 -0.22 4.56 2.20
CA VAL A 154 1.04 4.16 1.54
C VAL A 154 1.87 5.37 1.15
N VAL A 155 1.29 6.34 0.44
CA VAL A 155 1.97 7.58 0.04
C VAL A 155 2.49 8.34 1.25
N PHE A 156 1.68 8.46 2.31
CA PHE A 156 2.11 9.14 3.52
C PHE A 156 3.27 8.39 4.19
N SER A 157 3.17 7.08 4.37
CA SER A 157 4.26 6.24 4.90
C SER A 157 5.55 6.38 4.07
N THR A 158 5.45 6.39 2.74
CA THR A 158 6.62 6.65 1.87
C THR A 158 7.24 8.02 2.14
N SER A 159 6.43 9.06 2.37
CA SER A 159 6.96 10.39 2.70
C SER A 159 7.71 10.41 4.04
N ILE A 160 7.27 9.61 5.03
CA ILE A 160 7.99 9.42 6.29
C ILE A 160 9.34 8.72 6.03
N PHE A 161 9.38 7.67 5.19
CA PHE A 161 10.65 7.05 4.79
C PHE A 161 11.58 7.99 3.99
N CYS A 162 11.04 9.05 3.39
CA CYS A 162 11.84 10.11 2.76
C CYS A 162 12.42 11.11 3.78
N GLY A 163 12.01 11.06 5.06
CA GLY A 163 12.53 11.91 6.13
C GLY A 163 11.66 13.13 6.48
N VAL A 164 10.41 13.18 6.01
CA VAL A 164 9.49 14.29 6.32
C VAL A 164 9.30 14.47 7.82
N ASP A 165 9.20 13.38 8.57
CA ASP A 165 9.06 13.35 10.04
C ASP A 165 10.22 14.03 10.77
N LYS A 166 11.42 14.00 10.18
CA LYS A 166 12.62 14.66 10.72
C LYS A 166 12.70 16.12 10.31
N VAL A 167 12.41 16.43 9.05
CA VAL A 167 12.62 17.76 8.47
C VAL A 167 11.50 18.73 8.83
N LEU A 168 10.24 18.30 8.74
CA LEU A 168 9.09 19.19 8.90
C LEU A 168 9.00 19.82 10.30
N PRO A 169 9.23 19.10 11.42
CA PRO A 169 9.27 19.71 12.74
C PRO A 169 10.38 20.74 12.91
N GLN A 170 11.51 20.61 12.21
CA GLN A 170 12.61 21.58 12.26
C GLN A 170 12.25 22.88 11.55
N ILE A 171 11.57 22.78 10.40
CA ILE A 171 11.02 23.94 9.66
C ILE A 171 10.00 24.67 10.53
N LEU A 172 9.00 23.95 11.06
CA LEU A 172 7.93 24.54 11.88
C LEU A 172 8.46 25.10 13.21
N GLY A 173 9.49 24.48 13.78
CA GLY A 173 10.12 24.91 15.02
C GLY A 173 11.14 26.04 14.88
N GLY A 174 11.43 26.50 13.65
CA GLY A 174 12.42 27.56 13.38
C GLY A 174 13.85 27.21 13.79
N LYS A 175 14.18 25.91 13.87
CA LYS A 175 15.48 25.39 14.32
C LYS A 175 16.10 24.51 13.24
N ILE A 176 16.51 25.12 12.13
CA ILE A 176 17.28 24.42 11.10
C ILE A 176 18.76 24.53 11.48
N LYS A 177 19.30 23.50 12.13
CA LYS A 177 20.76 23.39 12.30
C LYS A 177 21.37 22.92 10.98
N THR A 178 22.55 23.44 10.63
CA THR A 178 23.43 22.83 9.64
C THR A 178 23.83 21.43 10.13
N LEU A 179 23.56 20.41 9.31
CA LEU A 179 23.64 18.98 9.65
C LEU A 179 24.99 18.55 10.26
N ALA A 180 24.93 17.69 11.28
CA ALA A 180 26.02 16.79 11.65
C ALA A 180 25.47 15.39 11.95
N GLY A 181 26.00 14.39 11.24
CA GLY A 181 26.13 13.01 11.70
C GLY A 181 24.95 12.06 11.46
N LEU A 182 25.31 10.82 11.10
CA LEU A 182 24.45 9.66 10.89
C LEU A 182 23.57 9.38 12.12
N SER A 183 22.25 9.42 11.96
CA SER A 183 21.35 8.67 12.85
C SER A 183 21.59 7.18 12.60
N GLY A 184 21.70 6.36 13.64
CA GLY A 184 21.91 4.90 13.56
C GLY A 184 20.71 4.17 12.97
N GLU A 185 20.43 4.40 11.69
CA GLU A 185 19.45 3.69 10.89
C GLU A 185 20.17 2.62 10.09
N GLY A 186 19.60 1.43 10.05
CA GLY A 186 20.25 0.27 9.48
C GLY A 186 19.29 -0.60 8.70
N SER A 187 19.88 -1.41 7.84
CA SER A 187 19.55 -2.82 7.65
C SER A 187 20.80 -3.45 7.06
N ASN A 188 21.04 -4.73 7.35
CA ASN A 188 22.09 -5.50 6.68
C ASN A 188 21.45 -6.41 5.64
N ALA A 189 22.11 -6.56 4.49
CA ALA A 189 21.79 -7.58 3.50
C ALA A 189 23.08 -8.11 2.88
N PHE A 190 23.22 -9.44 2.81
CA PHE A 190 24.38 -10.10 2.20
C PHE A 190 23.91 -11.09 1.14
N VAL A 191 24.58 -11.08 -0.02
CA VAL A 191 24.36 -12.06 -1.08
C VAL A 191 25.67 -12.77 -1.38
N PHE A 192 25.65 -14.10 -1.35
CA PHE A 192 26.78 -14.94 -1.70
C PHE A 192 26.51 -15.62 -3.04
N HIS A 193 27.36 -15.33 -4.02
CA HIS A 193 27.32 -15.99 -5.32
C HIS A 193 27.61 -17.50 -5.18
N PRO A 194 26.98 -18.41 -5.97
CA PRO A 194 27.21 -19.85 -5.94
C PRO A 194 28.67 -20.30 -5.85
N LYS A 195 29.56 -19.66 -6.62
CA LYS A 195 31.03 -19.90 -6.58
C LYS A 195 31.70 -19.62 -5.22
N LYS A 196 31.01 -18.99 -4.28
CA LYS A 196 31.49 -18.70 -2.92
C LYS A 196 30.80 -19.57 -1.85
N THR A 197 29.94 -20.51 -2.25
CA THR A 197 29.25 -21.44 -1.34
C THR A 197 29.69 -22.88 -1.59
N THR A 198 29.57 -23.74 -0.57
CA THR A 198 29.91 -25.17 -0.70
C THR A 198 28.79 -26.01 -1.30
N THR A 199 27.56 -25.49 -1.30
CA THR A 199 26.38 -26.17 -1.85
C THR A 199 26.21 -25.93 -3.35
N GLY A 200 26.88 -24.93 -3.92
CA GLY A 200 26.64 -24.50 -5.31
C GLY A 200 25.39 -23.63 -5.48
N GLU A 201 24.73 -23.23 -4.38
CA GLU A 201 23.54 -22.38 -4.38
C GLU A 201 23.89 -20.93 -4.00
N ALA A 202 23.06 -19.98 -4.42
CA ALA A 202 23.15 -18.60 -3.96
C ALA A 202 22.55 -18.48 -2.55
N PHE A 203 23.20 -17.74 -1.65
CA PHE A 203 22.65 -17.45 -0.32
C PHE A 203 22.31 -15.96 -0.19
N LEU A 204 21.14 -15.68 0.38
CA LEU A 204 20.71 -14.34 0.77
C LEU A 204 20.53 -14.30 2.30
N THR A 205 21.07 -13.26 2.93
CA THR A 205 20.78 -12.93 4.33
C THR A 205 19.97 -11.65 4.38
N ILE A 206 18.78 -11.74 4.97
CA ILE A 206 17.88 -10.61 5.21
C ILE A 206 17.97 -10.24 6.69
N ASN A 207 18.45 -9.04 7.02
CA ASN A 207 18.57 -8.58 8.40
C ASN A 207 18.16 -7.11 8.51
N ALA A 208 16.86 -6.86 8.33
CA ALA A 208 16.28 -5.54 8.45
C ALA A 208 16.14 -5.10 9.92
N HIS A 209 16.39 -3.82 10.20
CA HIS A 209 16.29 -3.25 11.55
C HIS A 209 15.08 -2.32 11.64
N GLN A 210 13.99 -2.81 12.22
CA GLN A 210 12.77 -2.06 12.45
C GLN A 210 12.32 -2.23 13.92
N PRO A 211 11.47 -1.33 14.44
CA PRO A 211 10.81 -1.53 15.72
C PRO A 211 10.12 -2.89 15.81
N ILE A 212 10.09 -3.47 17.01
CA ILE A 212 9.44 -4.78 17.26
C ILE A 212 7.91 -4.64 17.32
N GLU A 213 7.39 -3.42 17.53
CA GLU A 213 5.96 -3.12 17.62
C GLU A 213 5.57 -1.95 16.73
N GLY A 214 4.28 -1.86 16.40
CA GLY A 214 3.71 -0.74 15.67
C GLY A 214 3.76 -0.88 14.15
N PRO A 215 3.51 0.21 13.40
CA PRO A 215 3.17 0.15 11.98
C PRO A 215 4.32 -0.24 11.04
N THR A 216 5.54 -0.42 11.57
CA THR A 216 6.71 -0.90 10.82
C THR A 216 7.31 -2.18 11.41
N ALA A 217 6.63 -2.81 12.36
CA ALA A 217 6.98 -4.15 12.83
C ALA A 217 6.79 -5.16 11.69
N PHE A 218 7.72 -6.09 11.53
CA PHE A 218 7.57 -7.11 10.49
C PHE A 218 6.51 -8.14 10.87
N TYR A 219 5.63 -8.43 9.92
CA TYR A 219 4.71 -9.55 9.91
C TYR A 219 5.19 -10.55 8.87
N GLU A 220 5.37 -11.80 9.25
CA GLU A 220 5.80 -12.87 8.34
C GLU A 220 4.57 -13.59 7.78
N ALA A 221 4.56 -13.83 6.46
CA ALA A 221 3.49 -14.56 5.79
C ALA A 221 4.00 -15.28 4.54
N HIS A 222 3.29 -16.32 4.14
CA HIS A 222 3.44 -17.01 2.87
C HIS A 222 2.18 -16.83 2.02
N LEU A 223 2.36 -16.31 0.80
CA LEU A 223 1.30 -15.96 -0.14
C LEU A 223 1.43 -16.87 -1.37
N ASN A 224 0.40 -17.66 -1.65
CA ASN A 224 0.42 -18.63 -2.75
C ASN A 224 -0.90 -18.64 -3.53
N SER A 225 -0.87 -18.24 -4.79
CA SER A 225 -2.02 -18.24 -5.71
C SER A 225 -1.83 -19.21 -6.87
N GLU A 226 -2.95 -19.63 -7.48
CA GLU A 226 -2.91 -20.38 -8.74
C GLU A 226 -2.57 -19.51 -9.97
N GLU A 227 -2.57 -18.17 -9.81
CA GLU A 227 -2.18 -17.19 -10.84
C GLU A 227 -0.65 -17.01 -10.94
N GLY A 228 0.11 -17.65 -10.06
CA GLY A 228 1.58 -17.68 -10.09
C GLY A 228 2.26 -16.88 -8.99
N TRP A 229 1.50 -16.27 -8.07
CA TRP A 229 2.08 -15.67 -6.87
C TRP A 229 2.53 -16.79 -5.93
N ASN A 230 3.81 -16.84 -5.61
CA ASN A 230 4.34 -17.69 -4.54
C ASN A 230 5.44 -16.92 -3.82
N MET A 231 5.22 -16.41 -2.62
CA MET A 231 6.20 -15.59 -1.89
C MET A 231 6.12 -15.84 -0.38
N LEU A 232 7.27 -16.09 0.24
CA LEU A 232 7.42 -16.15 1.69
C LEU A 232 8.30 -14.99 2.15
N GLY A 233 7.89 -14.29 3.20
CA GLY A 233 8.75 -13.31 3.84
C GLY A 233 8.02 -12.31 4.72
N GLY A 234 8.67 -11.16 4.94
CA GLY A 234 8.21 -10.10 5.83
C GLY A 234 7.57 -8.92 5.10
N LEU A 235 6.51 -8.39 5.69
CA LEU A 235 5.80 -7.17 5.31
C LEU A 235 5.50 -6.32 6.55
N PHE A 236 4.98 -5.10 6.37
CA PHE A 236 4.51 -4.27 7.49
C PHE A 236 2.98 -4.34 7.65
N PRO A 237 2.44 -3.94 8.81
CA PRO A 237 1.02 -3.67 8.99
C PRO A 237 0.47 -2.78 7.88
N GLY A 238 -0.55 -3.27 7.18
CA GLY A 238 -1.15 -2.59 6.03
C GLY A 238 -0.40 -2.80 4.72
N GLY A 239 0.63 -3.65 4.66
CA GLY A 239 1.23 -4.10 3.41
C GLY A 239 0.39 -5.20 2.76
N CYS A 240 0.11 -5.08 1.46
CA CYS A 240 -0.54 -6.13 0.67
C CYS A 240 0.45 -7.02 -0.10
N LEU A 241 1.76 -6.82 0.07
CA LEU A 241 2.85 -7.51 -0.62
C LEU A 241 4.00 -7.85 0.34
N ILE A 242 4.78 -8.89 0.02
CA ILE A 242 6.02 -9.23 0.74
C ILE A 242 7.12 -8.22 0.38
N PHE A 243 7.66 -7.50 1.37
CA PHE A 243 8.70 -6.49 1.17
C PHE A 243 10.09 -7.09 1.16
N HIS A 244 10.35 -8.08 2.00
CA HIS A 244 11.58 -8.84 2.01
C HIS A 244 11.24 -10.32 1.98
N GLY A 245 11.83 -11.10 1.09
CA GLY A 245 11.42 -12.49 1.00
C GLY A 245 12.14 -13.30 -0.05
N THR A 246 11.53 -14.44 -0.34
CA THR A 246 11.99 -15.40 -1.33
C THR A 246 10.80 -16.09 -1.98
N ASN A 247 11.04 -16.61 -3.18
CA ASN A 247 10.22 -17.64 -3.80
C ASN A 247 11.13 -18.76 -4.32
N GLU A 248 10.58 -19.66 -5.13
CA GLU A 248 11.32 -20.79 -5.70
C GLU A 248 12.41 -20.38 -6.71
N ASN A 249 12.41 -19.12 -7.18
CA ASN A 249 13.30 -18.64 -8.24
C ASN A 249 14.27 -17.52 -7.79
N LEU A 250 13.90 -16.70 -6.81
CA LEU A 250 14.69 -15.53 -6.40
C LEU A 250 14.42 -15.12 -4.94
N GLY A 251 15.37 -14.39 -4.36
CA GLY A 251 15.24 -13.73 -3.06
C GLY A 251 15.59 -12.25 -3.15
N TRP A 252 14.98 -11.42 -2.30
CA TRP A 252 15.19 -9.98 -2.27
C TRP A 252 15.19 -9.42 -0.86
N ALA A 253 15.95 -8.34 -0.69
CA ALA A 253 16.01 -7.58 0.55
C ALA A 253 16.26 -6.10 0.24
N HIS A 254 15.76 -5.24 1.12
CA HIS A 254 16.01 -3.81 1.10
C HIS A 254 16.93 -3.39 2.24
N THR A 255 17.71 -2.35 2.01
CA THR A 255 18.41 -1.65 3.08
C THR A 255 18.17 -0.16 2.95
N VAL A 256 18.19 0.55 4.08
CA VAL A 256 18.12 2.01 4.07
C VAL A 256 19.33 2.52 3.29
N ASN A 257 19.08 3.33 2.27
CA ASN A 257 20.11 4.03 1.52
C ASN A 257 20.12 5.52 1.89
N TYR A 258 21.28 6.15 1.77
CA TYR A 258 21.49 7.57 2.11
C TYR A 258 21.25 8.48 0.90
N GLN A 259 20.17 8.24 0.15
CA GLN A 259 19.77 9.17 -0.90
C GLN A 259 19.25 10.47 -0.28
N ASP A 260 19.73 11.60 -0.81
CA ASP A 260 19.16 12.91 -0.55
C ASP A 260 17.80 13.01 -1.24
N LYS A 261 16.74 13.16 -0.44
CA LYS A 261 15.33 13.07 -0.87
C LYS A 261 14.54 14.35 -0.57
N ILE A 262 15.13 15.30 0.17
CA ILE A 262 14.42 16.49 0.64
C ILE A 262 15.38 17.69 0.65
N ASP A 263 15.05 18.69 -0.16
CA ASP A 263 15.69 20.00 -0.11
C ASP A 263 14.90 20.97 0.79
N VAL A 264 15.62 21.75 1.60
CA VAL A 264 15.03 22.79 2.47
C VAL A 264 15.48 24.16 1.99
N PHE A 265 14.53 24.98 1.54
CA PHE A 265 14.79 26.33 1.05
C PHE A 265 14.46 27.37 2.13
N GLN A 266 15.43 28.21 2.48
CA GLN A 266 15.18 29.38 3.33
C GLN A 266 14.62 30.52 2.47
N LEU A 267 13.38 30.92 2.74
CA LEU A 267 12.70 31.98 1.99
C LEU A 267 13.01 33.37 2.56
N GLN A 268 13.25 34.35 1.68
CA GLN A 268 13.28 35.77 2.05
C GLN A 268 11.86 36.34 1.96
N MET A 269 11.18 36.51 3.10
CA MET A 269 9.80 37.01 3.13
C MET A 269 9.72 38.51 2.80
N ASN A 270 8.66 38.92 2.10
CA ASN A 270 8.39 40.32 1.82
C ASN A 270 8.06 41.07 3.14
N PRO A 271 8.77 42.17 3.46
CA PRO A 271 8.56 42.91 4.72
C PRO A 271 7.20 43.62 4.80
N VAL A 272 6.52 43.83 3.66
CA VAL A 272 5.22 44.50 3.56
C VAL A 272 4.08 43.48 3.43
N SER A 273 4.24 42.47 2.57
CA SER A 273 3.22 41.45 2.32
C SER A 273 3.62 40.09 2.89
N LYS A 274 2.96 39.67 3.98
CA LYS A 274 3.33 38.45 4.71
C LYS A 274 3.15 37.13 3.93
N ASN A 275 2.46 37.16 2.79
CA ASN A 275 2.19 35.99 1.95
C ASN A 275 3.07 35.94 0.69
N GLN A 276 4.13 36.76 0.64
CA GLN A 276 5.07 36.83 -0.47
C GLN A 276 6.49 36.50 0.00
N TYR A 277 7.25 35.86 -0.88
CA TYR A 277 8.69 35.63 -0.69
C TYR A 277 9.42 35.95 -1.99
N LYS A 278 10.69 36.37 -1.85
CA LYS A 278 11.50 36.76 -2.99
C LYS A 278 11.88 35.55 -3.85
N PHE A 279 11.60 35.61 -5.15
CA PHE A 279 12.02 34.63 -6.14
C PHE A 279 12.55 35.36 -7.38
N ASP A 280 13.75 35.01 -7.86
CA ASP A 280 14.41 35.65 -9.01
C ASP A 280 14.40 37.19 -9.01
N ASN A 281 14.56 37.77 -7.83
CA ASN A 281 14.53 39.21 -7.54
C ASN A 281 13.16 39.90 -7.54
N GLU A 282 12.07 39.14 -7.67
CA GLU A 282 10.70 39.63 -7.59
C GLU A 282 10.00 39.18 -6.31
N TRP A 283 8.95 39.90 -5.89
CA TRP A 283 8.19 39.65 -4.65
C TRP A 283 6.89 38.89 -4.90
#